data_AF-A0A6B3I5B6-F1
#
_entry.id   AF-A0A6B3I5B6-F1
#
_cell.length_a   1.000
_cell.length_b   1.000
_cell.length_c   1.000
_cell.angle_alpha   90.00
_cell.angle_beta   90.00
_cell.angle_gamma   90.00
#
_symmetry.space_group_name_H-M   'P 1'
#
loop_
_entity.id
_entity.type
_entity.pdbx_description
1 polymer ?
#
loop_
_entity_poly.entity_id
_entity_poly.type
_entity_poly.pdbx_seq_one_letter_code
_entity_poly.pdbx_strand_id
1 'polypeptide(L)'
;RALSGFKKAGFALPAASVEDASAVAEGALLGAYAFTAYQGGENKLAPKDAKNSGPKLPLAEVALVGAKPRDKAYKAAVERALALAEEINRARDLINTPPNDLYPESFAAVATAAGKEHGIKVQVLDEKALVKGGFGGILGVGQGSANGPRLVKLAYTHPKAEKTLALVGKGITYDSG
;
A
#
# COMPACT_ATOMS: atom_id res chain seq x y z
N ARG A 1 -13.00 7.01 -13.39
CA ARG A 1 -12.63 5.70 -13.99
C ARG A 1 -13.92 4.98 -14.34
N ALA A 2 -14.00 4.33 -15.51
CA ALA A 2 -15.27 3.81 -16.05
C ALA A 2 -15.98 2.78 -15.13
N LEU A 3 -15.23 2.09 -14.27
CA LEU A 3 -15.74 1.04 -13.39
C LEU A 3 -16.02 1.50 -11.94
N SER A 4 -15.83 2.78 -11.61
CA SER A 4 -16.17 3.30 -10.28
C SER A 4 -17.67 3.17 -10.02
N GLY A 5 -18.05 2.65 -8.85
CA GLY A 5 -19.43 2.38 -8.45
C GLY A 5 -19.95 0.99 -8.82
N PHE A 6 -19.18 0.20 -9.57
CA PHE A 6 -19.50 -1.21 -9.80
C PHE A 6 -18.82 -2.11 -8.77
N LYS A 7 -19.53 -3.12 -8.28
CA LYS A 7 -18.97 -4.10 -7.33
C LYS A 7 -18.02 -5.08 -8.02
N LYS A 8 -18.37 -5.52 -9.24
CA LYS A 8 -17.66 -6.58 -9.98
C LYS A 8 -17.54 -6.22 -11.45
N ALA A 9 -16.40 -6.55 -12.07
CA ALA A 9 -16.19 -6.41 -13.50
C ALA A 9 -15.42 -7.62 -14.07
N GLY A 10 -15.85 -8.08 -15.24
CA GLY A 10 -15.17 -9.12 -16.01
C GLY A 10 -14.22 -8.49 -17.03
N PHE A 11 -12.98 -8.96 -17.06
CA PHE A 11 -11.97 -8.55 -18.02
C PHE A 11 -11.75 -9.68 -19.03
N ALA A 12 -12.29 -9.51 -20.23
CA ALA A 12 -12.15 -10.43 -21.36
C ALA A 12 -11.07 -9.96 -22.34
N LEU A 13 -9.89 -9.68 -21.80
CA LEU A 13 -8.68 -9.38 -22.57
C LEU A 13 -7.95 -10.68 -22.92
N PRO A 14 -7.09 -10.71 -23.95
CA PRO A 14 -6.27 -11.88 -24.24
C PRO A 14 -5.49 -12.32 -22.99
N ALA A 15 -5.72 -13.56 -22.55
CA ALA A 15 -5.06 -14.20 -21.41
C ALA A 15 -4.54 -15.59 -21.82
N ALA A 16 -3.87 -15.65 -22.98
CA ALA A 16 -3.44 -16.89 -23.63
C ALA A 16 -2.19 -17.50 -22.97
N SER A 17 -1.40 -16.67 -22.29
CA SER A 17 -0.23 -17.06 -21.50
C SER A 17 -0.39 -16.72 -20.01
N VAL A 18 0.51 -17.24 -19.18
CA VAL A 18 0.57 -16.94 -17.74
C VAL A 18 0.94 -15.47 -17.52
N GLU A 19 1.82 -14.96 -18.37
CA GLU A 19 2.29 -13.58 -18.39
C GLU A 19 1.14 -12.62 -18.71
N ASP A 20 0.32 -12.95 -19.71
CA ASP A 20 -0.87 -12.15 -20.06
C ASP A 20 -1.87 -12.13 -18.90
N ALA A 21 -2.12 -13.28 -18.27
CA ALA A 21 -3.01 -13.36 -17.12
C ALA A 21 -2.50 -12.51 -15.94
N SER A 22 -1.19 -12.51 -15.67
CA SER A 22 -0.57 -11.65 -14.66
C SER A 22 -0.75 -10.17 -15.02
N ALA A 23 -0.45 -9.78 -16.25
CA ALA A 23 -0.54 -8.39 -16.70
C ALA A 23 -1.98 -7.85 -16.63
N VAL A 24 -2.97 -8.64 -17.07
CA VAL A 24 -4.39 -8.27 -16.99
C VAL A 24 -4.84 -8.14 -15.55
N ALA A 25 -4.46 -9.09 -14.67
CA ALA A 25 -4.79 -9.04 -13.26
C ALA A 25 -4.18 -7.81 -12.56
N GLU A 26 -2.87 -7.59 -12.72
CA GLU A 26 -2.18 -6.43 -12.14
C GLU A 26 -2.77 -5.11 -12.65
N GLY A 27 -2.98 -4.99 -13.97
CA GLY A 27 -3.57 -3.80 -14.59
C GLY A 27 -4.97 -3.50 -14.07
N ALA A 28 -5.83 -4.51 -13.97
CA ALA A 28 -7.18 -4.37 -13.45
C ALA A 28 -7.19 -3.95 -11.96
N LEU A 29 -6.37 -4.60 -11.12
CA LEU A 29 -6.29 -4.31 -9.69
C LEU A 29 -5.69 -2.93 -9.41
N LEU A 30 -4.60 -2.55 -10.08
CA LEU A 30 -4.00 -1.23 -9.96
C LEU A 30 -4.90 -0.14 -10.54
N GLY A 31 -5.66 -0.46 -11.58
CA GLY A 31 -6.69 0.38 -12.19
C GLY A 31 -7.98 0.50 -11.36
N ALA A 32 -8.18 -0.38 -10.37
CA ALA A 32 -9.30 -0.29 -9.42
C ALA A 32 -9.02 0.69 -8.26
N TYR A 33 -7.74 0.98 -7.94
CA TYR A 33 -7.34 1.81 -6.80
C TYR A 33 -8.01 3.19 -6.76
N ALA A 34 -8.62 3.55 -5.64
CA ALA A 34 -9.09 4.91 -5.40
C ALA A 34 -8.83 5.31 -3.94
N PHE A 35 -8.14 6.43 -3.74
CA PHE A 35 -7.94 6.99 -2.41
C PHE A 35 -9.19 7.74 -1.95
N THR A 36 -9.99 7.10 -1.11
CA THR A 36 -11.32 7.58 -0.68
C THR A 36 -11.40 7.94 0.80
N ALA A 37 -10.30 7.81 1.55
CA ALA A 37 -10.24 8.01 3.00
C ALA A 37 -10.84 9.35 3.46
N TYR A 38 -10.70 10.41 2.66
CA TYR A 38 -11.20 11.76 2.96
C TYR A 38 -12.41 12.18 2.10
N GLN A 39 -12.97 11.27 1.29
CA GLN A 39 -14.06 11.59 0.38
C GLN A 39 -15.46 11.40 1.00
N GLY A 40 -15.55 11.08 2.29
CA GLY A 40 -16.80 10.81 3.01
C GLY A 40 -17.00 11.71 4.22
N GLY A 41 -17.34 12.97 3.98
CA GLY A 41 -17.97 13.83 4.97
C GLY A 41 -19.38 14.16 4.51
N GLU A 42 -20.37 14.16 5.42
CA GLU A 42 -21.58 14.95 5.19
C GLU A 42 -21.13 16.36 4.79
N ASN A 43 -21.27 16.68 3.51
CA ASN A 43 -21.08 18.05 3.07
C ASN A 43 -22.25 18.84 3.67
N LYS A 44 -22.09 19.41 4.87
CA LYS A 44 -23.10 20.26 5.53
C LYS A 44 -23.42 21.53 4.72
N LEU A 45 -22.73 21.74 3.60
CA LEU A 45 -22.94 22.83 2.63
C LEU A 45 -23.46 22.32 1.27
N ALA A 46 -23.69 21.02 1.07
CA ALA A 46 -24.33 20.52 -0.14
C ALA A 46 -25.86 20.76 -0.09
N PRO A 47 -26.48 21.26 -1.16
CA PRO A 47 -27.94 21.34 -1.28
C PRO A 47 -28.58 19.95 -1.02
N LYS A 48 -29.66 19.93 -0.22
CA LYS A 48 -30.37 18.73 0.26
C LYS A 48 -30.97 17.83 -0.84
N ASP A 49 -30.87 18.21 -2.11
CA ASP A 49 -31.44 17.46 -3.25
C ASP A 49 -30.46 16.50 -3.93
N ALA A 50 -29.19 16.45 -3.49
CA ALA A 50 -28.20 15.52 -4.04
C ALA A 50 -28.30 14.11 -3.42
N LYS A 51 -29.43 13.42 -3.60
CA LYS A 51 -29.71 12.06 -3.08
C LYS A 51 -28.79 10.94 -3.62
N ASN A 52 -27.68 11.22 -4.30
CA ASN A 52 -26.77 10.22 -4.88
C ASN A 52 -25.31 10.70 -5.06
N SER A 53 -24.88 11.79 -4.42
CA SER A 53 -23.53 12.36 -4.65
C SER A 53 -22.47 11.90 -3.65
N GLY A 54 -22.59 10.69 -3.10
CA GLY A 54 -21.48 10.07 -2.38
C GLY A 54 -20.35 9.70 -3.35
N PRO A 55 -19.08 9.64 -2.89
CA PRO A 55 -18.00 9.18 -3.75
C PRO A 55 -18.30 7.76 -4.25
N LYS A 56 -18.14 7.54 -5.56
CA LYS A 56 -18.31 6.21 -6.15
C LYS A 56 -17.21 5.30 -5.62
N LEU A 57 -17.62 4.18 -4.99
CA LEU A 57 -16.68 3.20 -4.45
C LEU A 57 -15.79 2.60 -5.55
N PRO A 58 -14.53 2.24 -5.22
CA PRO A 58 -13.67 1.50 -6.14
C PRO A 58 -14.25 0.13 -6.46
N LEU A 59 -13.80 -0.44 -7.58
CA LEU A 59 -14.17 -1.78 -8.00
C LEU A 59 -13.69 -2.80 -6.95
N ALA A 60 -14.61 -3.61 -6.41
CA ALA A 60 -14.29 -4.55 -5.33
C ALA A 60 -13.84 -5.93 -5.83
N GLU A 61 -14.28 -6.34 -7.03
CA GLU A 61 -13.99 -7.67 -7.57
C GLU A 61 -13.63 -7.61 -9.06
N VAL A 62 -12.55 -8.29 -9.42
CA VAL A 62 -12.06 -8.46 -10.79
C VAL A 62 -12.17 -9.93 -11.16
N ALA A 63 -12.86 -10.23 -12.26
CA ALA A 63 -12.90 -11.58 -12.83
C ALA A 63 -12.15 -11.61 -14.16
N LEU A 64 -11.11 -12.44 -14.27
CA LEU A 64 -10.42 -12.67 -15.54
C LEU A 64 -11.17 -13.73 -16.34
N VAL A 65 -11.57 -13.38 -17.57
CA VAL A 65 -12.27 -14.28 -18.49
C VAL A 65 -11.26 -14.81 -19.51
N GLY A 66 -11.30 -16.11 -19.78
CA GLY A 66 -10.43 -16.76 -20.78
C GLY A 66 -9.09 -17.28 -20.23
N ALA A 67 -8.81 -17.07 -18.94
CA ALA A 67 -7.68 -17.70 -18.26
C ALA A 67 -7.95 -19.19 -17.95
N LYS A 68 -6.91 -19.92 -17.51
CA LYS A 68 -6.99 -21.34 -17.11
C LYS A 68 -6.93 -21.48 -15.57
N PRO A 69 -8.03 -21.24 -14.82
CA PRO A 69 -7.99 -21.17 -13.35
C PRO A 69 -7.64 -22.50 -12.65
N ARG A 70 -7.78 -23.64 -13.35
CA ARG A 70 -7.38 -24.96 -12.83
C ARG A 70 -5.89 -25.24 -13.02
N ASP A 71 -5.20 -24.45 -13.84
CA ASP A 71 -3.77 -24.55 -14.04
C ASP A 71 -3.03 -23.83 -12.89
N LYS A 72 -2.07 -24.54 -12.27
CA LYS A 72 -1.33 -24.03 -11.11
C LYS A 72 -0.50 -22.79 -11.44
N ALA A 73 0.05 -22.69 -12.64
CA ALA A 73 0.88 -21.55 -13.04
C ALA A 73 0.03 -20.28 -13.20
N TYR A 74 -1.15 -20.41 -13.80
CA TYR A 74 -2.11 -19.29 -13.90
C TYR A 74 -2.59 -18.84 -12.53
N LYS A 75 -2.91 -19.79 -11.64
CA LYS A 75 -3.32 -19.47 -10.26
C LYS A 75 -2.23 -18.71 -9.51
N ALA A 76 -0.99 -19.20 -9.56
CA ALA A 76 0.16 -18.56 -8.92
C ALA A 76 0.44 -17.15 -9.47
N ALA A 77 0.28 -16.94 -10.78
CA ALA A 77 0.43 -15.62 -11.39
C ALA A 77 -0.62 -14.63 -10.90
N VAL A 78 -1.89 -15.03 -10.79
CA VAL A 78 -2.96 -14.19 -10.26
C VAL A 78 -2.78 -13.91 -8.76
N GLU A 79 -2.37 -14.91 -7.97
CA GLU A 79 -2.05 -14.73 -6.55
C GLU A 79 -0.90 -13.74 -6.35
N ARG A 80 0.14 -13.81 -7.19
CA ARG A 80 1.25 -12.86 -7.20
C ARG A 80 0.78 -11.44 -7.57
N ALA A 81 -0.04 -11.32 -8.62
CA ALA A 81 -0.59 -10.04 -9.06
C ALA A 81 -1.40 -9.35 -7.94
N LEU A 82 -2.17 -10.15 -7.19
CA LEU A 82 -2.92 -9.67 -6.04
C LEU A 82 -2.01 -9.12 -4.95
N ALA A 83 -1.03 -9.92 -4.50
CA ALA A 83 -0.09 -9.50 -3.46
C ALA A 83 0.68 -8.23 -3.84
N LEU A 84 1.09 -8.10 -5.11
CA LEU A 84 1.74 -6.89 -5.60
C LEU A 84 0.79 -5.69 -5.59
N ALA A 85 -0.43 -5.85 -6.10
CA ALA A 85 -1.38 -4.75 -6.16
C ALA A 85 -1.78 -4.25 -4.76
N GLU A 86 -1.96 -5.16 -3.80
CA GLU A 86 -2.26 -4.83 -2.41
C GLU A 86 -1.16 -3.97 -1.79
N GLU A 87 0.11 -4.41 -1.86
CA GLU A 87 1.21 -3.68 -1.24
C GLU A 87 1.60 -2.40 -2.01
N ILE A 88 1.43 -2.38 -3.34
CA ILE A 88 1.54 -1.13 -4.12
C ILE A 88 0.46 -0.14 -3.69
N ASN A 89 -0.78 -0.59 -3.53
CA ASN A 89 -1.87 0.29 -3.10
C ASN A 89 -1.70 0.75 -1.66
N ARG A 90 -1.18 -0.08 -0.76
CA ARG A 90 -0.78 0.33 0.59
C ARG A 90 0.29 1.43 0.56
N ALA A 91 1.29 1.30 -0.32
CA ALA A 91 2.28 2.35 -0.51
C ALA A 91 1.64 3.65 -1.07
N ARG A 92 0.68 3.54 -1.99
CA ARG A 92 -0.09 4.69 -2.49
C ARG A 92 -0.93 5.34 -1.39
N ASP A 93 -1.52 4.56 -0.49
CA ASP A 93 -2.28 5.08 0.65
C ASP A 93 -1.37 5.87 1.59
N LEU A 94 -0.18 5.34 1.90
CA LEU A 94 0.83 6.05 2.68
C LEU A 94 1.21 7.39 2.02
N ILE A 95 1.53 7.37 0.73
CA ILE A 95 1.94 8.59 0.00
C ILE A 95 0.81 9.63 -0.06
N ASN A 96 -0.44 9.19 -0.22
CA ASN A 96 -1.59 10.08 -0.33
C ASN A 96 -2.14 10.56 1.02
N THR A 97 -1.74 9.93 2.13
CA THR A 97 -2.19 10.33 3.46
C THR A 97 -1.50 11.64 3.85
N PRO A 98 -2.26 12.68 4.25
CA PRO A 98 -1.70 13.98 4.56
C PRO A 98 -0.82 13.92 5.83
N PRO A 99 0.18 14.80 5.96
CA PRO A 99 1.21 14.72 6.99
C PRO A 99 0.70 14.92 8.43
N ASN A 100 -0.49 15.51 8.62
CA ASN A 100 -1.14 15.60 9.92
C ASN A 100 -1.64 14.23 10.41
N ASP A 101 -1.96 13.31 9.49
CA ASP A 101 -2.45 11.97 9.79
C ASP A 101 -1.36 10.90 9.61
N LEU A 102 -0.40 11.13 8.70
CA LEU A 102 0.79 10.30 8.52
C LEU A 102 2.06 11.02 8.96
N TYR A 103 2.46 10.79 10.21
CA TYR A 103 3.71 11.23 10.83
C TYR A 103 4.58 10.01 11.23
N PRO A 104 5.86 10.15 11.60
CA PRO A 104 6.81 9.03 11.73
C PRO A 104 6.32 7.86 12.60
N GLU A 105 5.63 8.14 13.71
CA GLU A 105 5.07 7.11 14.57
C GLU A 105 3.91 6.35 13.92
N SER A 106 2.95 7.06 13.31
CA SER A 106 1.86 6.42 12.56
C SER A 106 2.38 5.61 11.35
N PHE A 107 3.40 6.11 10.65
CA PHE A 107 4.08 5.36 9.58
C PHE A 107 4.69 4.06 10.11
N ALA A 108 5.39 4.13 11.25
CA ALA A 108 5.97 2.95 11.89
C ALA A 108 4.90 1.95 12.35
N ALA A 109 3.74 2.42 12.80
CA ALA A 109 2.61 1.56 13.14
C ALA A 109 2.06 0.82 11.92
N VAL A 110 1.83 1.52 10.79
CA VAL A 110 1.36 0.89 9.53
C VAL A 110 2.38 -0.14 9.02
N ALA A 111 3.66 0.21 8.99
CA ALA A 111 4.72 -0.71 8.56
C ALA A 111 4.84 -1.94 9.48
N THR A 112 4.61 -1.75 10.79
CA THR A 112 4.59 -2.86 11.76
C THR A 112 3.41 -3.79 11.53
N ALA A 113 2.23 -3.25 11.26
CA ALA A 113 1.04 -4.05 10.96
C ALA A 113 1.24 -4.88 9.68
N ALA A 114 1.73 -4.25 8.60
CA ALA A 114 2.02 -4.93 7.34
C ALA A 114 3.07 -6.03 7.51
N GLY A 115 4.14 -5.78 8.26
CA GLY A 115 5.15 -6.81 8.52
C GLY A 115 4.59 -8.01 9.29
N LYS A 116 3.75 -7.77 10.31
CA LYS A 116 3.11 -8.84 11.11
C LYS A 116 2.15 -9.70 10.29
N GLU A 117 1.39 -9.09 9.37
CA GLU A 117 0.47 -9.78 8.47
C GLU A 117 1.18 -10.90 7.68
N HIS A 118 2.44 -10.65 7.29
CA HIS A 118 3.24 -11.58 6.50
C HIS A 118 4.29 -12.36 7.31
N GLY A 119 4.22 -12.32 8.65
CA GLY A 119 5.18 -13.01 9.53
C GLY A 119 6.61 -12.47 9.43
N ILE A 120 6.79 -11.23 8.97
CA ILE A 120 8.09 -10.56 8.85
C ILE A 120 8.48 -9.97 10.20
N LYS A 121 9.74 -10.13 10.60
CA LYS A 121 10.25 -9.54 11.84
C LYS A 121 10.33 -8.03 11.69
N VAL A 122 9.68 -7.30 12.58
CA VAL A 122 9.71 -5.83 12.60
C VAL A 122 10.42 -5.33 13.86
N GLN A 123 11.30 -4.36 13.68
CA GLN A 123 11.91 -3.57 14.75
C GLN A 123 11.68 -2.09 14.46
N VAL A 124 11.18 -1.35 15.45
CA VAL A 124 11.06 0.11 15.39
C VAL A 124 12.04 0.69 16.40
N LEU A 125 12.92 1.57 15.94
CA LEU A 125 13.76 2.39 16.81
C LEU A 125 13.10 3.75 16.96
N ASP A 126 12.76 4.10 18.20
CA ASP A 126 12.32 5.43 18.59
C ASP A 126 13.50 6.36 18.84
N GLU A 127 13.23 7.62 19.15
CA GLU A 127 14.25 8.64 19.42
C GLU A 127 15.27 8.20 20.47
N LYS A 128 14.83 7.57 21.57
CA LYS A 128 15.71 7.11 22.64
C LYS A 128 16.65 6.02 22.15
N ALA A 129 16.13 5.05 21.41
CA ALA A 129 16.92 4.00 20.79
C ALA A 129 17.90 4.55 19.74
N LEU A 130 17.48 5.57 18.98
CA LEU A 130 18.31 6.25 17.99
C LEU A 130 19.46 7.03 18.65
N VAL A 131 19.20 7.75 19.74
CA VAL A 131 20.24 8.43 20.53
C VAL A 131 21.24 7.42 21.08
N LYS A 132 20.74 6.36 21.72
CA LYS A 132 21.60 5.30 22.28
C LYS A 132 22.43 4.59 21.21
N GLY A 133 21.89 4.45 20.01
CA GLY A 133 22.55 3.81 18.87
C GLY A 133 23.47 4.71 18.06
N GLY A 134 23.60 6.00 18.40
CA GLY A 134 24.47 6.93 17.68
C GLY A 134 23.97 7.32 16.27
N PHE A 135 22.65 7.28 16.04
CA PHE A 135 22.05 7.57 14.73
C PHE A 135 21.92 9.09 14.47
N GLY A 136 23.04 9.81 14.52
CA GLY A 136 23.09 11.28 14.46
C GLY A 136 22.43 11.90 13.21
N GLY A 137 22.46 11.23 12.06
CA GLY A 137 21.87 11.75 10.81
C GLY A 137 20.36 11.91 10.90
N ILE A 138 19.63 10.85 11.25
CA ILE A 138 18.16 10.90 11.38
C ILE A 138 17.72 11.77 12.57
N LEU A 139 18.52 11.80 13.66
CA LEU A 139 18.28 12.66 14.81
C LEU A 139 18.40 14.14 14.45
N GLY A 140 19.46 14.52 13.72
CA GLY A 140 19.71 15.90 13.31
C GLY A 140 18.59 16.47 12.43
N VAL A 141 18.00 15.65 11.55
CA VAL A 141 16.83 16.05 10.75
C VAL A 141 15.57 16.08 11.62
N GLY A 142 15.36 15.07 12.47
CA GLY A 142 14.13 14.91 13.25
C GLY A 142 13.96 15.88 14.43
N GLN A 143 15.05 16.46 14.96
CA GLN A 143 15.02 17.29 16.18
C GLN A 143 14.16 18.57 16.06
N GLY A 144 13.88 19.03 14.83
CA GLY A 144 13.04 20.20 14.58
C GLY A 144 11.53 19.92 14.60
N SER A 145 11.14 18.66 14.75
CA SER A 145 9.74 18.21 14.67
C SER A 145 9.19 17.87 16.05
N ALA A 146 7.91 18.23 16.29
CA ALA A 146 7.17 17.71 17.45
C ALA A 146 6.91 16.19 17.34
N ASN A 147 6.88 15.66 16.10
CA ASN A 147 6.82 14.23 15.83
C ASN A 147 8.23 13.69 15.65
N GLY A 148 8.82 13.14 16.72
CA GLY A 148 10.19 12.66 16.72
C GLY A 148 10.45 11.51 15.72
N PRO A 149 11.72 11.28 15.33
CA PRO A 149 12.07 10.33 14.28
C PRO A 149 11.76 8.88 14.68
N ARG A 150 11.54 8.04 13.65
CA ARG A 150 11.42 6.59 13.76
C ARG A 150 12.25 5.93 12.67
N LEU A 151 12.98 4.86 13.01
CA LEU A 151 13.58 3.95 12.03
C LEU A 151 12.86 2.61 12.09
N VAL A 152 12.26 2.20 10.98
CA VAL A 152 11.59 0.91 10.86
C VAL A 152 12.49 -0.06 10.11
N LYS A 153 12.78 -1.21 10.71
CA LYS A 153 13.52 -2.31 10.10
C LYS A 153 12.61 -3.52 9.97
N LEU A 154 12.34 -3.91 8.74
CA LEU A 154 11.68 -5.18 8.40
C LEU A 154 12.76 -6.18 7.98
N ALA A 155 12.71 -7.38 8.53
CA ALA A 155 13.68 -8.43 8.27
C ALA A 155 12.97 -9.75 7.93
N TYR A 156 13.24 -10.24 6.73
CA TYR A 156 12.84 -11.55 6.24
C TYR A 156 14.07 -12.38 5.91
N THR A 157 14.06 -13.65 6.27
CA THR A 157 15.16 -14.59 5.98
C THR A 157 14.56 -15.89 5.47
N HIS A 158 14.88 -16.22 4.22
CA HIS A 158 14.48 -17.50 3.64
C HIS A 158 15.50 -18.60 4.05
N PRO A 159 15.07 -19.84 4.36
CA PRO A 159 15.99 -20.91 4.79
C PRO A 159 17.10 -21.25 3.80
N LYS A 160 16.87 -20.98 2.51
CA LYS A 160 17.84 -21.20 1.43
C LYS A 160 18.52 -19.90 0.95
N ALA A 161 18.48 -18.83 1.75
CA ALA A 161 19.07 -17.55 1.36
C ALA A 161 20.60 -17.64 1.36
N GLU A 162 21.21 -17.44 0.20
CA GLU A 162 22.67 -17.36 0.03
C GLU A 162 23.18 -15.91 0.04
N LYS A 163 22.29 -14.94 -0.14
CA LYS A 163 22.60 -13.51 -0.24
C LYS A 163 21.70 -12.70 0.67
N THR A 164 22.23 -11.61 1.19
CA THR A 164 21.47 -10.60 1.93
C THR A 164 21.30 -9.36 1.05
N LEU A 165 20.06 -8.88 0.93
CA LEU A 165 19.71 -7.63 0.26
C LEU A 165 19.15 -6.66 1.29
N ALA A 166 19.63 -5.42 1.26
CA ALA A 166 19.07 -4.32 2.04
C ALA A 166 18.40 -3.32 1.10
N LEU A 167 17.13 -3.03 1.34
CA LEU A 167 16.38 -1.98 0.66
C LEU A 167 16.21 -0.82 1.64
N VAL A 168 16.67 0.38 1.26
CA VAL A 168 16.63 1.57 2.11
C VAL A 168 15.79 2.64 1.42
N GLY A 169 14.72 3.09 2.08
CA GLY A 169 13.84 4.15 1.59
C GLY A 169 13.94 5.42 2.44
N LYS A 170 13.96 6.58 1.79
CA LYS A 170 13.77 7.89 2.46
C LYS A 170 12.32 7.95 2.98
N GLY A 171 12.14 8.16 4.28
CA GLY A 171 10.83 8.21 4.95
C GLY A 171 10.51 9.57 5.57
N ILE A 172 10.71 10.66 4.83
CA ILE A 172 10.32 12.00 5.29
C ILE A 172 8.81 12.15 5.08
N THR A 173 8.06 12.25 6.18
CA THR A 173 6.59 12.36 6.14
C THR A 173 6.12 13.77 5.77
N TYR A 174 6.94 14.78 6.05
CA TYR A 174 6.74 16.15 5.60
C TYR A 174 8.08 16.87 5.50
N ASP A 175 8.27 17.65 4.43
CA ASP A 175 9.51 18.35 4.13
C ASP A 175 9.18 19.83 3.88
N SER A 176 9.43 20.68 4.87
CA SER A 176 9.19 22.14 4.78
C SER A 176 10.38 22.93 4.25
N GLY A 177 11.56 22.30 4.09
CA GLY A 177 12.84 22.95 3.83
C GLY A 177 13.90 22.62 4.87
#